data_AF-A0A183LJI4-F1
#
_entry.id   AF-A0A183LJI4-F1
#
_cell.length_a   1.000
_cell.length_b   1.000
_cell.length_c   1.000
_cell.angle_alpha   90.00
_cell.angle_beta   90.00
_cell.angle_gamma   90.00
#
_symmetry.space_group_name_H-M   'P 1'
#
loop_
_entity.id
_entity.type
_entity.pdbx_description
1 polymer ?
#
loop_
_entity_poly.entity_id
_entity_poly.type
_entity_poly.pdbx_seq_one_letter_code
_entity_poly.pdbx_strand_id
1 'polypeptide(L)'
;MMIHYNISEAALSINNQHSNTTKGHRKSENCSIQSFPQSVNNYSSQFSEYRTDEKNYDFSHSQLQLVLRMEGIRDWLNLIASCGLLNELDPPLPRISSMERHIRIGSWNLNRFDLSKAKHPGFMEVVCLTILRMNVSLILLQEVSDPLVADYLCNELNYPSLPHVKRWVEKFPLSTPPYWKASCSIQPTGSMFRAKEYAVFLYNSRCGIRISRTSLLEKSSNSLPVSRKSFTRSPCGASCHIQHINLVLISVHLKASGLRNSQIGRTISEIESLGYLVQAFYETQPSGTYLIIAGDFNLFPTHEVYRVLRERGLWPVLKGEQQTTMNYSNSRSNRFRAYDNAWLSANLSLTSESTIRWTGDSGVILKGLRHPLIPEETGSGANGLVSDHAPIWFDIHLT
;
A
#
# COMPACT_ATOMS: atom_id res chain seq x y z
N MET A 1 54.05 17.80 -22.96
CA MET A 1 54.45 18.96 -22.16
C MET A 1 53.71 18.88 -20.84
N MET A 2 54.39 18.35 -19.82
CA MET A 2 53.94 18.30 -18.43
C MET A 2 53.96 19.69 -17.79
N ILE A 3 53.33 19.78 -16.61
CA ILE A 3 53.59 20.63 -15.41
C ILE A 3 52.27 21.28 -14.98
N HIS A 4 51.81 21.35 -13.73
CA HIS A 4 52.10 20.72 -12.43
C HIS A 4 50.90 21.11 -11.52
N TYR A 5 50.56 20.27 -10.52
CA TYR A 5 49.70 20.70 -9.41
C TYR A 5 50.45 21.66 -8.48
N ASN A 6 49.76 22.65 -7.91
CA ASN A 6 50.17 23.29 -6.66
C ASN A 6 48.97 23.52 -5.73
N ILE A 7 49.16 23.04 -4.50
CA ILE A 7 48.28 23.13 -3.33
C ILE A 7 48.68 24.40 -2.56
N SER A 8 47.71 25.13 -2.02
CA SER A 8 47.98 26.06 -0.91
C SER A 8 46.83 26.03 0.10
N GLU A 9 47.17 25.64 1.32
CA GLU A 9 46.39 25.75 2.54
C GLU A 9 46.06 27.20 2.89
N ALA A 10 44.89 27.44 3.47
CA ALA A 10 44.69 28.54 4.41
C ALA A 10 43.61 28.15 5.42
N ALA A 11 44.07 27.99 6.67
CA ALA A 11 43.27 27.78 7.86
C ALA A 11 42.56 29.06 8.29
N LEU A 12 41.31 28.95 8.77
CA LEU A 12 40.68 29.96 9.62
C LEU A 12 39.91 29.25 10.73
N SER A 13 40.48 29.34 11.93
CA SER A 13 39.92 29.00 13.23
C SER A 13 39.65 30.28 14.04
N ILE A 14 38.83 30.17 15.10
CA ILE A 14 38.66 31.10 16.25
C ILE A 14 37.53 32.15 16.00
N ASN A 15 36.54 32.43 16.87
CA ASN A 15 36.42 32.29 18.32
C ASN A 15 34.95 32.21 18.82
N ASN A 16 34.76 31.49 19.93
CA ASN A 16 33.66 31.64 20.89
C ASN A 16 33.84 32.92 21.71
N GLN A 17 32.78 33.68 21.98
CA GLN A 17 32.70 34.53 23.19
C GLN A 17 31.29 34.53 23.79
N HIS A 18 31.22 33.96 25.00
CA HIS A 18 30.21 34.25 26.02
C HIS A 18 30.36 35.70 26.52
N SER A 19 29.25 36.36 26.81
CA SER A 19 29.23 37.51 27.71
C SER A 19 28.02 37.45 28.64
N ASN A 20 28.32 37.17 29.91
CA ASN A 20 27.49 37.46 31.07
C ASN A 20 27.53 38.97 31.34
N THR A 21 26.39 39.60 31.63
CA THR A 21 26.35 40.81 32.47
C THR A 21 25.13 40.79 33.38
N THR A 22 25.37 41.18 34.63
CA THR A 22 24.43 41.19 35.75
C THR A 22 24.20 42.63 36.22
N LYS A 23 22.97 42.88 36.70
CA LYS A 23 22.52 43.87 37.70
C LYS A 23 22.26 45.34 37.31
N GLY A 24 21.00 45.74 37.56
CA GLY A 24 20.56 47.10 37.83
C GLY A 24 19.14 47.12 38.42
N HIS A 25 19.03 47.32 39.74
CA HIS A 25 17.79 47.42 40.52
C HIS A 25 17.02 48.73 40.27
N ARG A 26 15.68 48.68 40.27
CA ARG A 26 14.80 49.64 40.97
C ARG A 26 13.46 48.98 41.36
N LYS A 27 13.15 49.12 42.66
CA LYS A 27 11.91 48.87 43.43
C LYS A 27 10.68 49.55 42.79
N SER A 28 9.41 49.28 43.10
CA SER A 28 8.62 48.27 43.84
C SER A 28 7.15 48.75 43.75
N GLU A 29 6.15 47.88 43.59
CA GLU A 29 4.85 48.01 44.27
C GLU A 29 4.00 46.72 44.16
N ASN A 30 3.88 46.08 45.33
CA ASN A 30 2.87 45.18 45.90
C ASN A 30 1.72 44.56 45.07
N CYS A 31 1.63 43.23 45.11
CA CYS A 31 0.38 42.55 45.53
C CYS A 31 0.66 41.15 46.11
N SER A 32 -0.13 40.77 47.10
CA SER A 32 0.16 39.83 48.18
C SER A 32 -0.04 38.35 47.83
N ILE A 33 0.80 37.47 48.41
CA ILE A 33 0.68 36.00 48.39
C ILE A 33 -0.27 35.56 49.50
N GLN A 34 -1.23 34.67 49.19
CA GLN A 34 -1.91 33.82 50.17
C GLN A 34 -1.87 32.36 49.74
N SER A 35 -1.51 31.53 50.71
CA SER A 35 -1.32 30.08 50.73
C SER A 35 -2.61 29.27 50.55
N PHE A 36 -2.53 28.18 49.80
CA PHE A 36 -3.60 27.17 49.67
C PHE A 36 -3.62 26.20 50.88
N PRO A 37 -4.79 25.87 51.45
CA PRO A 37 -4.93 24.80 52.43
C PRO A 37 -5.28 23.45 51.79
N GLN A 38 -4.75 22.38 52.39
CA GLN A 38 -5.22 21.00 52.18
C GLN A 38 -6.63 20.85 52.75
N SER A 39 -7.57 20.25 52.00
CA SER A 39 -8.75 19.64 52.59
C SER A 39 -9.16 18.38 51.83
N VAL A 40 -9.27 17.31 52.60
CA VAL A 40 -9.90 16.03 52.29
C VAL A 40 -11.40 16.28 52.15
N ASN A 41 -12.05 15.76 51.11
CA ASN A 41 -13.51 15.69 51.08
C ASN A 41 -13.98 14.34 50.53
N ASN A 42 -14.61 13.61 51.45
CA ASN A 42 -15.46 12.45 51.25
C ASN A 42 -16.64 12.78 50.34
N TYR A 43 -16.90 11.95 49.34
CA TYR A 43 -18.24 11.80 48.78
C TYR A 43 -18.78 10.43 49.15
N SER A 44 -19.69 10.45 50.12
CA SER A 44 -20.65 9.38 50.39
C SER A 44 -21.73 9.44 49.30
N SER A 45 -21.90 8.35 48.55
CA SER A 45 -23.13 8.09 47.80
C SER A 45 -23.81 6.86 48.39
N GLN A 46 -25.04 7.09 48.85
CA GLN A 46 -25.95 6.09 49.38
C GLN A 46 -26.29 5.07 48.28
N PHE A 47 -25.93 3.80 48.50
CA PHE A 47 -26.59 2.68 47.84
C PHE A 47 -27.45 1.95 48.87
N SER A 48 -28.74 1.94 48.59
CA SER A 48 -29.80 1.25 49.31
C SER A 48 -29.51 -0.25 49.46
N GLU A 49 -29.77 -0.77 50.66
CA GLU A 49 -29.74 -2.19 51.02
C GLU A 49 -30.56 -3.04 50.03
N TYR A 50 -29.86 -3.84 49.22
CA TYR A 50 -30.37 -5.13 48.76
C TYR A 50 -29.52 -6.20 49.41
N ARG A 51 -30.13 -6.88 50.38
CA ARG A 51 -29.53 -8.00 51.11
C ARG A 51 -29.53 -9.22 50.21
N THR A 52 -28.38 -9.52 49.60
CA THR A 52 -28.11 -10.83 49.01
C THR A 52 -27.04 -11.51 49.84
N ASP A 53 -27.34 -12.74 50.30
CA ASP A 53 -26.40 -13.60 51.02
C ASP A 53 -25.16 -13.86 50.16
N GLU A 54 -24.11 -13.04 50.32
CA GLU A 54 -22.82 -13.27 49.68
C GLU A 54 -22.11 -14.43 50.38
N LYS A 55 -22.21 -15.62 49.77
CA LYS A 55 -21.14 -16.61 49.89
C LYS A 55 -19.87 -15.96 49.34
N ASN A 56 -18.94 -15.61 50.22
CA ASN A 56 -17.59 -15.19 49.83
C ASN A 56 -16.93 -16.31 49.01
N TYR A 57 -16.98 -16.19 47.68
CA TYR A 57 -16.11 -16.91 46.79
C TYR A 57 -14.83 -16.08 46.66
N ASP A 58 -13.83 -16.39 47.48
CA ASP A 58 -12.49 -15.82 47.33
C ASP A 58 -11.93 -16.27 45.97
N PHE A 59 -11.94 -15.36 45.00
CA PHE A 59 -11.25 -15.57 43.73
C PHE A 59 -9.75 -15.56 43.97
N SER A 60 -9.03 -16.54 43.40
CA SER A 60 -7.58 -16.51 43.43
C SER A 60 -7.06 -15.28 42.70
N HIS A 61 -5.86 -14.79 43.06
CA HIS A 61 -5.23 -13.65 42.39
C HIS A 61 -5.12 -13.83 40.87
N SER A 62 -4.95 -15.07 40.41
CA SER A 62 -4.95 -15.43 38.98
C SER A 62 -6.33 -15.30 38.33
N GLN A 63 -7.42 -15.65 39.03
CA GLN A 63 -8.78 -15.46 38.55
C GLN A 63 -9.15 -13.98 38.48
N LEU A 64 -8.77 -13.18 39.49
CA LEU A 64 -8.96 -11.73 39.46
C LEU A 64 -8.18 -11.07 38.31
N GLN A 65 -6.93 -11.49 38.06
CA GLN A 65 -6.18 -11.01 36.89
C GLN A 65 -6.85 -11.39 35.57
N LEU A 66 -7.45 -12.59 35.48
CA LEU A 66 -8.14 -13.02 34.29
C LEU A 66 -9.42 -12.20 34.06
N VAL A 67 -10.20 -11.96 35.11
CA VAL A 67 -11.41 -11.12 35.06
C VAL A 67 -11.05 -9.69 34.69
N LEU A 68 -10.04 -9.09 35.31
CA LEU A 68 -9.57 -7.73 34.96
C LEU A 68 -9.06 -7.63 33.52
N ARG A 69 -8.38 -8.67 33.00
CA ARG A 69 -8.01 -8.73 31.58
C ARG A 69 -9.24 -8.84 30.68
N MET A 70 -10.25 -9.63 31.07
CA MET A 70 -11.49 -9.78 30.32
C MET A 70 -12.34 -8.49 30.34
N GLU A 71 -12.37 -7.77 31.45
CA GLU A 71 -13.01 -6.46 31.54
C GLU A 71 -12.26 -5.42 30.72
N GLY A 72 -10.92 -5.39 30.79
CA GLY A 72 -10.11 -4.56 29.91
C GLY A 72 -10.31 -4.87 28.42
N ILE A 73 -10.46 -6.14 28.04
CA ILE A 73 -10.80 -6.54 26.66
C ILE A 73 -12.22 -6.11 26.29
N ARG A 74 -13.19 -6.25 27.20
CA ARG A 74 -14.58 -5.82 26.98
C ARG A 74 -14.67 -4.31 26.82
N ASP A 75 -13.96 -3.56 27.65
CA ASP A 75 -13.91 -2.10 27.59
C ASP A 75 -13.17 -1.63 26.34
N TRP A 76 -12.14 -2.34 25.90
CA TRP A 76 -11.47 -2.10 24.62
C TRP A 76 -12.38 -2.39 23.42
N LEU A 77 -13.16 -3.48 23.44
CA LEU A 77 -14.16 -3.79 22.42
C LEU A 77 -15.30 -2.76 22.40
N ASN A 78 -15.76 -2.32 23.57
CA ASN A 78 -16.76 -1.26 23.71
C ASN A 78 -16.22 0.08 23.18
N LEU A 79 -14.96 0.40 23.48
CA LEU A 79 -14.29 1.58 22.94
C LEU A 79 -14.21 1.52 21.41
N ILE A 80 -13.77 0.39 20.85
CA ILE A 80 -13.71 0.18 19.39
C ILE A 80 -15.09 0.31 18.73
N ALA A 81 -16.13 -0.27 19.33
CA ALA A 81 -17.49 -0.17 18.84
C ALA A 81 -18.03 1.27 18.94
N SER A 82 -17.77 1.96 20.05
CA SER A 82 -18.24 3.34 20.30
C SER A 82 -17.54 4.37 19.42
N CYS A 83 -16.29 4.13 19.02
CA CYS A 83 -15.53 5.01 18.14
C CYS A 83 -15.88 4.81 16.65
N GLY A 84 -16.77 3.88 16.30
CA GLY A 84 -17.11 3.59 14.90
C GLY A 84 -15.94 3.03 14.08
N LEU A 85 -14.85 2.62 14.72
CA LEU A 85 -13.62 2.11 14.08
C LEU A 85 -13.86 0.86 13.23
N LEU A 86 -14.90 0.08 13.55
CA LEU A 86 -15.32 -1.07 12.75
C LEU A 86 -16.16 -0.70 11.52
N ASN A 87 -16.82 0.48 11.53
CA ASN A 87 -17.60 0.97 10.40
C ASN A 87 -16.70 1.56 9.29
N GLU A 88 -15.44 1.91 9.59
CA GLU A 88 -14.45 2.35 8.59
C GLU A 88 -13.95 1.23 7.68
N LEU A 89 -14.24 -0.04 8.00
CA LEU A 89 -13.81 -1.17 7.22
C LEU A 89 -14.61 -1.34 5.93
N ASP A 90 -15.76 -0.70 5.73
CA ASP A 90 -16.61 -0.93 4.55
C ASP A 90 -16.28 0.04 3.39
N PRO A 91 -15.43 -0.33 2.40
CA PRO A 91 -15.44 0.34 1.11
C PRO A 91 -16.83 0.20 0.48
N PRO A 92 -17.29 1.18 -0.32
CA PRO A 92 -18.55 1.07 -1.03
C PRO A 92 -18.54 -0.19 -1.89
N LEU A 93 -19.58 -1.02 -1.74
CA LEU A 93 -19.82 -2.15 -2.62
C LEU A 93 -19.82 -1.66 -4.08
N PRO A 94 -18.99 -2.22 -4.97
CA PRO A 94 -19.08 -1.87 -6.37
C PRO A 94 -20.46 -2.25 -6.90
N ARG A 95 -21.06 -1.37 -7.70
CA ARG A 95 -22.25 -1.71 -8.49
C ARG A 95 -21.80 -2.66 -9.59
N ILE A 96 -21.91 -3.96 -9.35
CA ILE A 96 -21.65 -4.99 -10.36
C ILE A 96 -22.90 -5.06 -11.24
N SER A 97 -22.82 -4.63 -12.50
CA SER A 97 -23.89 -4.95 -13.47
C SER A 97 -23.83 -6.46 -13.73
N SER A 98 -24.92 -7.18 -13.45
CA SER A 98 -24.96 -8.65 -13.45
C SER A 98 -24.95 -9.28 -14.84
N MET A 99 -24.89 -8.49 -15.90
CA MET A 99 -25.15 -8.96 -17.26
C MET A 99 -23.88 -9.21 -18.09
N GLU A 100 -22.72 -8.70 -17.68
CA GLU A 100 -21.48 -8.79 -18.46
C GLU A 100 -20.31 -9.40 -17.66
N ARG A 101 -19.59 -10.35 -18.30
CA ARG A 101 -18.36 -10.93 -17.74
C ARG A 101 -17.23 -9.91 -17.78
N HIS A 102 -16.95 -9.30 -16.64
CA HIS A 102 -15.78 -8.44 -16.45
C HIS A 102 -14.76 -9.12 -15.54
N ILE A 103 -13.48 -8.88 -15.82
CA ILE A 103 -12.37 -9.21 -14.93
C ILE A 103 -11.85 -7.91 -14.35
N ARG A 104 -11.97 -7.76 -13.03
CA ARG A 104 -11.38 -6.64 -12.31
C ARG A 104 -9.91 -6.90 -12.02
N ILE A 105 -9.07 -6.00 -12.50
CA ILE A 105 -7.63 -6.02 -12.30
C ILE A 105 -7.25 -4.87 -11.37
N GLY A 106 -6.37 -5.13 -10.40
CA GLY A 106 -5.84 -4.11 -9.50
C GLY A 106 -4.32 -4.04 -9.48
N SER A 107 -3.80 -2.95 -8.91
CA SER A 107 -2.39 -2.82 -8.52
C SER A 107 -2.27 -2.14 -7.17
N TRP A 108 -1.32 -2.58 -6.34
CA TRP A 108 -1.12 -2.03 -5.01
C TRP A 108 0.32 -2.16 -4.52
N ASN A 109 0.95 -1.03 -4.19
CA ASN A 109 2.15 -0.99 -3.37
C ASN A 109 1.77 -1.21 -1.89
N LEU A 110 2.25 -2.30 -1.28
CA LEU A 110 1.89 -2.69 0.10
C LEU A 110 2.88 -2.16 1.18
N ASN A 111 3.82 -1.28 0.81
CA ASN A 111 4.82 -0.67 1.68
C ASN A 111 5.55 -1.69 2.57
N ARG A 112 6.59 -2.32 2.02
CA ARG A 112 7.43 -3.34 2.69
C ARG A 112 6.60 -4.43 3.37
N PHE A 113 5.70 -5.07 2.63
CA PHE A 113 4.86 -6.13 3.15
C PHE A 113 5.67 -7.42 3.33
N ASP A 114 6.08 -7.68 4.56
CA ASP A 114 6.89 -8.83 4.94
C ASP A 114 6.05 -9.95 5.58
N LEU A 115 6.72 -11.03 5.98
CA LEU A 115 6.08 -12.13 6.69
C LEU A 115 5.49 -11.72 8.05
N SER A 116 6.04 -10.70 8.68
CA SER A 116 5.51 -10.15 9.94
C SER A 116 4.13 -9.53 9.71
N LYS A 117 4.00 -8.67 8.70
CA LYS A 117 2.72 -8.10 8.24
C LYS A 117 1.76 -9.20 7.78
N ALA A 118 2.23 -10.19 7.02
CA ALA A 118 1.38 -11.29 6.55
C ALA A 118 0.81 -12.16 7.69
N LYS A 119 1.56 -12.36 8.79
CA LYS A 119 1.07 -13.10 9.96
C LYS A 119 0.22 -12.25 10.91
N HIS A 120 0.23 -10.94 10.73
CA HIS A 120 -0.49 -10.02 11.60
C HIS A 120 -1.96 -9.90 11.17
N PRO A 121 -2.93 -10.23 12.03
CA PRO A 121 -4.34 -10.32 11.66
C PRO A 121 -4.89 -9.03 11.05
N GLY A 122 -4.55 -7.86 11.59
CA GLY A 122 -5.06 -6.59 11.06
C GLY A 122 -4.59 -6.26 9.63
N PHE A 123 -3.34 -6.59 9.28
CA PHE A 123 -2.83 -6.37 7.92
C PHE A 123 -3.47 -7.36 6.95
N MET A 124 -3.55 -8.63 7.35
CA MET A 124 -4.17 -9.70 6.56
C MET A 124 -5.66 -9.46 6.31
N GLU A 125 -6.44 -9.07 7.32
CA GLU A 125 -7.87 -8.76 7.19
C GLU A 125 -8.10 -7.62 6.20
N VAL A 126 -7.37 -6.50 6.33
CA VAL A 126 -7.54 -5.37 5.40
C VAL A 126 -7.20 -5.75 3.97
N VAL A 127 -6.08 -6.44 3.73
CA VAL A 127 -5.70 -6.84 2.37
C VAL A 127 -6.74 -7.77 1.77
N CYS A 128 -7.14 -8.83 2.50
CA CYS A 128 -8.11 -9.79 2.00
C CYS A 128 -9.50 -9.18 1.80
N LEU A 129 -9.99 -8.37 2.74
CA LEU A 129 -11.27 -7.69 2.60
C LEU A 129 -11.25 -6.66 1.48
N THR A 130 -10.14 -5.95 1.25
CA THR A 130 -10.02 -5.03 0.11
C THR A 130 -10.22 -5.78 -1.20
N ILE A 131 -9.55 -6.92 -1.37
CA ILE A 131 -9.68 -7.77 -2.56
C ILE A 131 -11.11 -8.30 -2.72
N LEU A 132 -11.70 -8.86 -1.66
CA LEU A 132 -13.02 -9.48 -1.70
C LEU A 132 -14.15 -8.47 -1.90
N ARG A 133 -14.13 -7.36 -1.15
CA ARG A 133 -15.19 -6.34 -1.20
C ARG A 133 -15.21 -5.60 -2.52
N MET A 134 -14.04 -5.41 -3.13
CA MET A 134 -13.92 -4.79 -4.44
C MET A 134 -14.08 -5.79 -5.59
N ASN A 135 -14.34 -7.07 -5.31
CA ASN A 135 -14.46 -8.14 -6.32
C ASN A 135 -13.26 -8.18 -7.28
N VAL A 136 -12.05 -7.93 -6.76
CA VAL A 136 -10.83 -8.01 -7.57
C VAL A 136 -10.59 -9.46 -7.96
N SER A 137 -10.32 -9.72 -9.23
CA SER A 137 -10.06 -11.07 -9.74
C SER A 137 -8.56 -11.34 -9.94
N LEU A 138 -7.77 -10.28 -10.14
CA LEU A 138 -6.34 -10.31 -10.32
C LEU A 138 -5.74 -9.03 -9.75
N ILE A 139 -4.69 -9.12 -8.95
CA ILE A 139 -3.99 -7.95 -8.39
C ILE A 139 -2.47 -8.10 -8.48
N LEU A 140 -1.81 -7.02 -8.89
CA LEU A 140 -0.35 -6.89 -8.92
C LEU A 140 0.10 -6.19 -7.64
N LEU A 141 0.94 -6.85 -6.84
CA LEU A 141 1.43 -6.33 -5.57
C LEU A 141 2.91 -5.96 -5.67
N GLN A 142 3.24 -4.73 -5.27
CA GLN A 142 4.59 -4.20 -5.17
C GLN A 142 5.03 -4.06 -3.69
N GLU A 143 6.33 -3.90 -3.47
CA GLU A 143 6.95 -3.86 -2.14
C GLU A 143 6.66 -5.07 -1.24
N VAL A 144 6.52 -6.26 -1.84
CA VAL A 144 6.48 -7.52 -1.07
C VAL A 144 7.91 -7.94 -0.74
N SER A 145 8.19 -8.16 0.54
CA SER A 145 9.54 -8.45 1.04
C SER A 145 9.97 -9.91 0.84
N ASP A 146 8.99 -10.80 0.80
CA ASP A 146 9.19 -12.25 0.77
C ASP A 146 8.08 -12.90 -0.08
N PRO A 147 8.41 -13.72 -1.08
CA PRO A 147 7.40 -14.37 -1.93
C PRO A 147 6.45 -15.30 -1.14
N LEU A 148 6.85 -15.83 0.03
CA LEU A 148 6.00 -16.66 0.89
C LEU A 148 4.79 -15.91 1.44
N VAL A 149 4.82 -14.57 1.46
CA VAL A 149 3.63 -13.74 1.77
C VAL A 149 2.44 -14.12 0.89
N ALA A 150 2.70 -14.48 -0.36
CA ALA A 150 1.64 -14.80 -1.31
C ALA A 150 0.88 -16.07 -0.92
N ASP A 151 1.54 -17.04 -0.27
CA ASP A 151 0.90 -18.26 0.24
C ASP A 151 -0.02 -17.94 1.41
N TYR A 152 0.39 -17.05 2.31
CA TYR A 152 -0.47 -16.57 3.41
C TYR A 152 -1.73 -15.90 2.88
N LEU A 153 -1.60 -15.02 1.89
CA LEU A 153 -2.73 -14.35 1.25
C LEU A 153 -3.66 -15.36 0.53
N CYS A 154 -3.10 -16.29 -0.25
CA CYS A 154 -3.88 -17.33 -0.91
C CYS A 154 -4.64 -18.20 0.09
N ASN A 155 -4.01 -18.57 1.19
CA ASN A 155 -4.62 -19.42 2.22
C ASN A 155 -5.81 -18.73 2.87
N GLU A 156 -5.67 -17.47 3.29
CA GLU A 156 -6.78 -16.73 3.91
C GLU A 156 -7.92 -16.47 2.92
N LEU A 157 -7.62 -16.16 1.66
CA LEU A 157 -8.65 -15.94 0.62
C LEU A 157 -9.39 -17.22 0.21
N ASN A 158 -8.73 -18.39 0.28
CA ASN A 158 -9.32 -19.68 -0.06
C ASN A 158 -10.03 -20.34 1.12
N TYR A 159 -9.47 -20.17 2.32
CA TYR A 159 -9.94 -20.79 3.56
C TYR A 159 -9.98 -19.72 4.67
N PRO A 160 -10.97 -18.81 4.63
CA PRO A 160 -11.06 -17.71 5.59
C PRO A 160 -11.01 -18.18 7.04
N SER A 161 -10.00 -17.70 7.76
CA SER A 161 -9.80 -18.00 9.18
C SER A 161 -10.04 -16.78 10.06
N LEU A 162 -9.87 -15.57 9.50
CA LEU A 162 -10.03 -14.33 10.22
C LEU A 162 -11.53 -13.95 10.34
N PRO A 163 -11.99 -13.48 11.51
CA PRO A 163 -13.42 -13.29 11.77
C PRO A 163 -14.15 -12.41 10.76
N HIS A 164 -13.55 -11.29 10.32
CA HIS A 164 -14.21 -10.38 9.40
C HIS A 164 -14.20 -10.88 7.96
N VAL A 165 -13.11 -11.55 7.54
CA VAL A 165 -13.02 -12.19 6.21
C VAL A 165 -14.05 -13.32 6.12
N LYS A 166 -14.09 -14.20 7.14
CA LYS A 166 -15.06 -15.28 7.23
C LYS A 166 -16.49 -14.78 7.22
N ARG A 167 -16.82 -13.77 8.06
CA ARG A 167 -18.15 -13.15 8.09
C ARG A 167 -18.54 -12.55 6.74
N TRP A 168 -17.61 -11.93 6.02
CA TRP A 168 -17.87 -11.39 4.69
C TRP A 168 -18.25 -12.49 3.70
N VAL A 169 -17.46 -13.56 3.63
CA VAL A 169 -17.69 -14.68 2.71
C VAL A 169 -19.00 -15.41 3.03
N GLU A 170 -19.34 -15.58 4.31
CA GLU A 170 -20.61 -16.16 4.75
C GLU A 170 -21.82 -15.28 4.37
N LYS A 171 -21.68 -13.96 4.47
CA LYS A 171 -22.74 -12.99 4.13
C LYS A 171 -22.93 -12.83 2.61
N PHE A 172 -21.86 -12.99 1.84
CA PHE A 172 -21.84 -12.84 0.38
C PHE A 172 -21.34 -14.12 -0.29
N PRO A 173 -22.09 -15.24 -0.18
CA PRO A 173 -21.66 -16.53 -0.71
C PRO A 173 -21.56 -16.47 -2.24
N LEU A 174 -20.43 -16.91 -2.77
CA LEU A 174 -20.24 -17.09 -4.21
C LEU A 174 -20.87 -18.42 -4.65
N SER A 175 -21.42 -18.45 -5.86
CA SER A 175 -21.96 -19.69 -6.46
C SER A 175 -20.92 -20.79 -6.64
N THR A 176 -19.64 -20.42 -6.73
CA THR A 176 -18.50 -21.33 -6.73
C THR A 176 -17.44 -20.79 -5.78
N PRO A 177 -16.89 -21.63 -4.86
CA PRO A 177 -15.80 -21.21 -3.98
C PRO A 177 -14.62 -20.68 -4.80
N PRO A 178 -14.01 -19.54 -4.39
CA PRO A 178 -12.88 -18.99 -5.11
C PRO A 178 -11.68 -19.94 -5.02
N TYR A 179 -10.76 -19.82 -5.98
CA TYR A 179 -9.50 -20.56 -5.93
C TYR A 179 -8.35 -19.64 -6.33
N TRP A 180 -7.88 -18.91 -5.32
CA TRP A 180 -6.77 -17.99 -5.36
C TRP A 180 -5.44 -18.71 -5.48
N LYS A 181 -4.62 -18.21 -6.40
CA LYS A 181 -3.23 -18.63 -6.64
C LYS A 181 -2.35 -17.40 -6.74
N ALA A 182 -1.06 -17.61 -6.52
CA ALA A 182 -0.06 -16.58 -6.74
C ALA A 182 0.97 -17.01 -7.76
N SER A 183 1.58 -16.02 -8.42
CA SER A 183 2.81 -16.17 -9.18
C SER A 183 3.72 -15.02 -8.80
N CYS A 184 4.95 -15.33 -8.41
CA CYS A 184 5.89 -14.35 -7.86
C CYS A 184 7.13 -14.27 -8.74
N SER A 185 7.79 -13.13 -8.77
CA SER A 185 9.11 -13.03 -9.39
C SER A 185 10.09 -14.00 -8.69
N ILE A 186 10.76 -14.85 -9.45
CA ILE A 186 11.74 -15.82 -8.91
C ILE A 186 12.93 -15.10 -8.27
N GLN A 187 13.36 -14.02 -8.92
CA GLN A 187 14.41 -13.14 -8.43
C GLN A 187 13.77 -11.86 -7.86
N PRO A 188 14.42 -11.20 -6.89
CA PRO A 188 14.00 -9.88 -6.43
C PRO A 188 13.98 -8.89 -7.59
N THR A 189 12.94 -8.07 -7.69
CA THR A 189 12.88 -6.94 -8.63
C THR A 189 13.95 -5.90 -8.29
N GLY A 190 14.24 -5.70 -7.01
CA GLY A 190 15.30 -4.80 -6.57
C GLY A 190 15.46 -4.78 -5.06
N SER A 191 16.21 -3.79 -4.57
CA SER A 191 16.37 -3.56 -3.14
C SER A 191 15.39 -2.51 -2.65
N MET A 192 14.90 -2.70 -1.44
CA MET A 192 14.20 -1.69 -0.64
C MET A 192 14.92 -1.47 0.70
N PHE A 193 14.43 -0.56 1.54
CA PHE A 193 15.11 -0.26 2.80
C PHE A 193 15.25 -1.52 3.67
N ARG A 194 16.48 -2.02 3.80
CA ARG A 194 16.86 -3.22 4.56
C ARG A 194 16.19 -4.53 4.12
N ALA A 195 15.61 -4.58 2.92
CA ALA A 195 14.96 -5.78 2.41
C ALA A 195 15.05 -5.87 0.88
N LYS A 196 14.61 -7.00 0.34
CA LYS A 196 14.49 -7.25 -1.10
C LYS A 196 13.04 -7.10 -1.50
N GLU A 197 12.79 -6.61 -2.69
CA GLU A 197 11.43 -6.48 -3.23
C GLU A 197 11.14 -7.58 -4.25
N TYR A 198 9.95 -8.15 -4.19
CA TYR A 198 9.42 -9.11 -5.14
C TYR A 198 8.11 -8.59 -5.74
N ALA A 199 7.85 -8.91 -7.00
CA ALA A 199 6.54 -8.68 -7.62
C ALA A 199 5.67 -9.92 -7.40
N VAL A 200 4.42 -9.70 -6.98
CA VAL A 200 3.46 -10.78 -6.75
C VAL A 200 2.20 -10.54 -7.60
N PHE A 201 1.79 -11.56 -8.33
CA PHE A 201 0.56 -11.59 -9.10
C PHE A 201 -0.40 -12.56 -8.41
N LEU A 202 -1.40 -12.03 -7.72
CA LEU A 202 -2.39 -12.80 -6.98
C LEU A 202 -3.69 -12.84 -7.78
N TYR A 203 -4.26 -14.02 -8.03
CA TYR A 203 -5.39 -14.18 -8.95
C TYR A 203 -6.34 -15.31 -8.56
N ASN A 204 -7.63 -15.10 -8.81
CA ASN A 204 -8.64 -16.15 -8.68
C ASN A 204 -8.69 -16.98 -9.97
N SER A 205 -8.14 -18.20 -9.94
CA SER A 205 -8.11 -19.08 -11.10
C SER A 205 -9.49 -19.59 -11.54
N ARG A 206 -10.53 -19.44 -10.71
CA ARG A 206 -11.93 -19.70 -11.11
C ARG A 206 -12.46 -18.68 -12.10
N CYS A 207 -11.87 -17.49 -12.19
CA CYS A 207 -12.20 -16.50 -13.20
C CYS A 207 -11.58 -16.82 -14.58
N GLY A 208 -11.03 -18.02 -14.78
CA GLY A 208 -10.37 -18.43 -16.02
C GLY A 208 -8.97 -17.87 -16.19
N ILE A 209 -8.39 -17.30 -15.12
CA ILE A 209 -7.08 -16.66 -15.12
C ILE A 209 -5.99 -17.71 -14.84
N ARG A 210 -4.96 -17.73 -15.67
CA ARG A 210 -3.78 -18.58 -15.53
C ARG A 210 -2.52 -17.78 -15.79
N ILE A 211 -1.60 -17.78 -14.84
CA ILE A 211 -0.27 -17.20 -15.01
C ILE A 211 0.74 -18.34 -15.07
N SER A 212 1.53 -18.40 -16.15
CA SER A 212 2.41 -19.54 -16.43
C SER A 212 3.89 -19.24 -16.18
N ARG A 213 4.34 -18.01 -16.47
CA ARG A 213 5.75 -17.59 -16.38
C ARG A 213 5.83 -16.17 -15.87
N THR A 214 6.76 -15.93 -14.95
CA THR A 214 7.17 -14.60 -14.50
C THR A 214 8.65 -14.41 -14.78
N SER A 215 9.05 -13.25 -15.31
CA SER A 215 10.45 -12.95 -15.61
C SER A 215 10.75 -11.48 -15.35
N LEU A 216 11.96 -11.19 -14.85
CA LEU A 216 12.45 -9.82 -14.81
C LEU A 216 12.83 -9.37 -16.22
N LEU A 217 12.41 -8.17 -16.60
CA LEU A 217 12.57 -7.61 -17.94
C LEU A 217 13.77 -6.66 -17.97
N GLU A 218 14.97 -7.22 -17.87
CA GLU A 218 16.23 -6.48 -18.01
C GLU A 218 17.22 -7.23 -18.91
N LYS A 219 18.13 -6.48 -19.54
CA LYS A 219 19.25 -7.06 -20.29
C LYS A 219 20.21 -7.74 -19.31
N SER A 220 20.50 -9.01 -19.53
CA SER A 220 21.59 -9.71 -18.85
C SER A 220 22.92 -8.99 -19.16
N SER A 221 23.49 -8.32 -18.16
CA SER A 221 24.78 -7.63 -18.26
C SER A 221 25.92 -8.63 -18.10
N ASN A 222 26.01 -9.62 -19.01
CA ASN A 222 27.05 -10.65 -18.94
C ASN A 222 28.36 -10.27 -19.64
N SER A 223 28.54 -9.04 -20.15
CA SER A 223 29.71 -8.75 -21.00
C SER A 223 30.40 -7.38 -20.89
N LEU A 224 30.03 -6.46 -19.99
CA LEU A 224 30.78 -5.21 -19.80
C LEU A 224 30.80 -4.74 -18.33
N PRO A 225 31.95 -4.31 -17.79
CA PRO A 225 31.96 -3.64 -16.51
C PRO A 225 31.30 -2.26 -16.69
N VAL A 226 30.29 -1.97 -15.87
CA VAL A 226 29.63 -0.65 -15.75
C VAL A 226 28.54 -0.30 -16.79
N SER A 227 27.71 -1.23 -17.27
CA SER A 227 26.39 -0.78 -17.77
C SER A 227 25.49 -0.47 -16.56
N ARG A 228 25.22 0.82 -16.28
CA ARG A 228 24.25 1.21 -15.25
C ARG A 228 22.92 0.49 -15.52
N LYS A 229 22.34 -0.17 -14.50
CA LYS A 229 21.03 -0.81 -14.62
C LYS A 229 20.01 0.20 -15.14
N SER A 230 19.18 -0.20 -16.11
CA SER A 230 18.09 0.63 -16.62
C SER A 230 17.08 0.95 -15.54
N PHE A 231 16.79 -0.01 -14.65
CA PHE A 231 15.85 0.17 -13.54
C PHE A 231 16.51 -0.03 -12.18
N THR A 232 16.08 0.74 -11.19
CA THR A 232 16.42 0.50 -9.78
C THR A 232 15.72 -0.75 -9.29
N ARG A 233 14.50 -0.99 -9.77
CA ARG A 233 13.75 -2.23 -9.60
C ARG A 233 13.31 -2.73 -10.97
N SER A 234 13.84 -3.87 -11.38
CA SER A 234 13.57 -4.52 -12.66
C SER A 234 12.06 -4.77 -12.81
N PRO A 235 11.40 -4.27 -13.88
CA PRO A 235 10.01 -4.61 -14.18
C PRO A 235 9.82 -6.13 -14.25
N CYS A 236 8.75 -6.64 -13.66
CA CYS A 236 8.45 -8.06 -13.71
C CYS A 236 7.30 -8.31 -14.69
N GLY A 237 7.59 -9.02 -15.77
CA GLY A 237 6.59 -9.48 -16.73
C GLY A 237 5.99 -10.82 -16.32
N ALA A 238 4.70 -11.01 -16.55
CA ALA A 238 3.97 -12.25 -16.36
C ALA A 238 3.14 -12.58 -17.61
N SER A 239 3.31 -13.81 -18.11
CA SER A 239 2.45 -14.35 -19.18
C SER A 239 1.13 -14.82 -18.56
N CYS A 240 0.07 -14.10 -18.85
CA CYS A 240 -1.27 -14.29 -18.31
C CYS A 240 -2.21 -14.73 -19.42
N HIS A 241 -3.01 -15.76 -19.14
CA HIS A 241 -4.07 -16.21 -20.02
C HIS A 241 -5.38 -16.05 -19.28
N ILE A 242 -6.34 -15.40 -19.94
CA ILE A 242 -7.71 -15.31 -19.44
C ILE A 242 -8.57 -16.05 -20.46
N GLN A 243 -8.94 -17.29 -20.12
CA GLN A 243 -9.55 -18.23 -21.07
C GLN A 243 -8.66 -18.44 -22.31
N HIS A 244 -9.07 -17.94 -23.48
CA HIS A 244 -8.35 -18.05 -24.75
C HIS A 244 -7.54 -16.80 -25.12
N ILE A 245 -7.57 -15.76 -24.27
CA ILE A 245 -6.94 -14.47 -24.52
C ILE A 245 -5.57 -14.42 -23.86
N ASN A 246 -4.56 -13.97 -24.61
CA ASN A 246 -3.18 -13.85 -24.15
C ASN A 246 -2.87 -12.40 -23.73
N LEU A 247 -2.43 -12.24 -22.49
CA LEU A 247 -1.97 -10.96 -21.95
C LEU A 247 -0.53 -11.09 -21.44
N VAL A 248 0.24 -10.02 -21.60
CA VAL A 248 1.46 -9.78 -20.83
C VAL A 248 1.15 -8.71 -19.81
N LEU A 249 1.29 -9.07 -18.53
CA LEU A 249 1.17 -8.15 -17.41
C LEU A 249 2.58 -7.74 -16.98
N ILE A 250 2.84 -6.46 -16.81
CA ILE A 250 4.13 -5.97 -16.29
C ILE A 250 3.88 -5.20 -15.01
N SER A 251 4.42 -5.71 -13.90
CA SER A 251 4.48 -5.00 -12.62
C SER A 251 5.68 -4.07 -12.61
N VAL A 252 5.46 -2.79 -12.28
CA VAL A 252 6.52 -1.79 -12.15
C VAL A 252 6.51 -1.14 -10.77
N HIS A 253 7.69 -0.76 -10.29
CA HIS A 253 7.84 0.14 -9.15
C HIS A 253 9.03 1.04 -9.44
N LEU A 254 8.75 2.20 -10.03
CA LEU A 254 9.78 3.13 -10.46
C LEU A 254 10.41 3.85 -9.27
N LYS A 255 11.60 4.40 -9.46
CA LYS A 255 12.29 5.14 -8.41
C LYS A 255 11.49 6.37 -8.00
N ALA A 256 11.27 6.55 -6.70
CA ALA A 256 10.64 7.76 -6.19
C ALA A 256 11.49 9.03 -6.39
N SER A 257 10.81 10.14 -6.63
CA SER A 257 11.38 11.48 -6.63
C SER A 257 11.72 11.89 -5.19
N GLY A 258 12.94 11.62 -4.74
CA GLY A 258 13.41 12.03 -3.41
C GLY A 258 13.38 13.54 -3.15
N LEU A 259 13.61 13.94 -1.89
CA LEU A 259 13.53 15.33 -1.38
C LEU A 259 14.46 16.34 -2.07
N ARG A 260 15.39 15.89 -2.91
CA ARG A 260 16.25 16.73 -3.74
C ARG A 260 16.01 16.29 -5.17
N ASN A 261 15.69 17.20 -6.08
CA ASN A 261 15.34 16.97 -7.50
C ASN A 261 16.32 16.06 -8.30
N SER A 262 17.44 15.64 -7.72
CA SER A 262 18.39 14.67 -8.26
C SER A 262 17.80 13.28 -8.55
N GLN A 263 16.68 12.89 -7.93
CA GLN A 263 16.05 11.57 -8.17
C GLN A 263 14.96 11.59 -9.25
N ILE A 264 14.44 12.77 -9.64
CA ILE A 264 13.51 12.90 -10.77
C ILE A 264 14.17 12.42 -12.07
N GLY A 265 15.44 12.77 -12.30
CA GLY A 265 16.19 12.33 -13.48
C GLY A 265 16.31 10.80 -13.59
N ARG A 266 16.38 10.08 -12.46
CA ARG A 266 16.37 8.62 -12.46
C ARG A 266 15.00 8.08 -12.87
N THR A 267 13.93 8.61 -12.27
CA THR A 267 12.55 8.25 -12.61
C THR A 267 12.29 8.45 -14.11
N ILE A 268 12.73 9.59 -14.66
CA ILE A 268 12.62 9.89 -16.09
C ILE A 268 13.34 8.84 -16.95
N SER A 269 14.59 8.52 -16.62
CA SER A 269 15.38 7.50 -17.34
C SER A 269 14.75 6.10 -17.27
N GLU A 270 14.09 5.76 -16.16
CA GLU A 270 13.35 4.50 -16.04
C GLU A 270 12.10 4.48 -16.92
N ILE A 271 11.39 5.61 -17.04
CA ILE A 271 10.22 5.73 -17.91
C ILE A 271 10.62 5.65 -19.39
N GLU A 272 11.72 6.29 -19.78
CA GLU A 272 12.31 6.10 -21.11
C GLU A 272 12.66 4.62 -21.35
N SER A 273 13.18 3.95 -20.33
CA SER A 273 13.48 2.51 -20.37
C SER A 273 12.22 1.65 -20.56
N LEU A 274 11.08 2.03 -19.96
CA LEU A 274 9.80 1.38 -20.23
C LEU A 274 9.38 1.51 -21.70
N GLY A 275 9.70 2.64 -22.35
CA GLY A 275 9.47 2.82 -23.79
C GLY A 275 10.14 1.73 -24.64
N TYR A 276 11.39 1.37 -24.33
CA TYR A 276 12.07 0.27 -25.02
C TYR A 276 11.44 -1.09 -24.71
N LEU A 277 10.94 -1.30 -23.48
CA LEU A 277 10.22 -2.55 -23.14
C LEU A 277 8.91 -2.68 -23.93
N VAL A 278 8.16 -1.59 -24.09
CA VAL A 278 6.95 -1.57 -24.91
C VAL A 278 7.28 -1.88 -26.37
N GLN A 279 8.34 -1.26 -26.90
CA GLN A 279 8.78 -1.53 -28.27
C GLN A 279 9.16 -3.01 -28.45
N ALA A 280 9.96 -3.56 -27.54
CA ALA A 280 10.35 -4.96 -27.57
C ALA A 280 9.14 -5.90 -27.43
N PHE A 281 8.11 -5.53 -26.67
CA PHE A 281 6.86 -6.29 -26.61
C PHE A 281 6.22 -6.40 -28.01
N TYR A 282 6.02 -5.28 -28.71
CA TYR A 282 5.39 -5.31 -30.03
C TYR A 282 6.23 -6.03 -31.09
N GLU A 283 7.56 -6.03 -30.96
CA GLU A 283 8.47 -6.73 -31.88
C GLU A 283 8.54 -8.24 -31.63
N THR A 284 8.28 -8.70 -30.40
CA THR A 284 8.55 -10.09 -30.01
C THR A 284 7.31 -10.91 -29.68
N GLN A 285 6.20 -10.26 -29.31
CA GLN A 285 4.99 -10.99 -28.92
C GLN A 285 4.10 -11.29 -30.13
N PRO A 286 3.44 -12.45 -30.17
CA PRO A 286 2.51 -12.79 -31.24
C PRO A 286 1.38 -11.76 -31.37
N SER A 287 0.93 -11.53 -32.61
CA SER A 287 -0.28 -10.75 -32.88
C SER A 287 -1.47 -11.29 -32.09
N GLY A 288 -2.29 -10.39 -31.54
CA GLY A 288 -3.39 -10.76 -30.65
C GLY A 288 -2.99 -10.96 -29.17
N THR A 289 -1.74 -10.66 -28.81
CA THR A 289 -1.32 -10.54 -27.40
C THR A 289 -1.50 -9.11 -26.92
N TYR A 290 -2.09 -8.92 -25.74
CA TYR A 290 -2.36 -7.59 -25.16
C TYR A 290 -1.37 -7.25 -24.06
N LEU A 291 -1.06 -5.97 -23.86
CA LEU A 291 -0.12 -5.50 -22.84
C LEU A 291 -0.82 -4.64 -21.80
N ILE A 292 -0.52 -4.93 -20.53
CA ILE A 292 -0.90 -4.13 -19.37
C ILE A 292 0.36 -3.88 -18.53
N ILE A 293 0.69 -2.63 -18.26
CA ILE A 293 1.77 -2.24 -17.33
C ILE A 293 1.14 -1.53 -16.14
N ALA A 294 1.24 -2.07 -14.93
CA ALA A 294 0.64 -1.46 -13.74
C ALA A 294 1.57 -1.47 -12.53
N GLY A 295 1.39 -0.50 -11.64
CA GLY A 295 2.22 -0.36 -10.45
C GLY A 295 2.38 1.08 -9.99
N ASP A 296 3.43 1.29 -9.19
CA ASP A 296 3.85 2.61 -8.71
C ASP A 296 4.83 3.24 -9.70
N PHE A 297 4.34 4.25 -10.41
CA PHE A 297 5.08 5.00 -11.42
C PHE A 297 5.81 6.23 -10.85
N ASN A 298 5.53 6.62 -9.60
CA ASN A 298 6.18 7.73 -8.89
C ASN A 298 6.11 9.13 -9.55
N LEU A 299 5.34 9.28 -10.63
CA LEU A 299 4.98 10.56 -11.26
C LEU A 299 3.53 10.51 -11.75
N PHE A 300 2.94 11.69 -11.97
CA PHE A 300 1.59 11.80 -12.52
C PHE A 300 1.53 11.26 -13.95
N PRO A 301 0.46 10.55 -14.34
CA PRO A 301 0.31 10.02 -15.71
C PRO A 301 0.29 11.11 -16.80
N THR A 302 -0.06 12.34 -16.44
CA THR A 302 -0.06 13.51 -17.32
C THR A 302 1.31 14.14 -17.52
N HIS A 303 2.33 13.71 -16.76
CA HIS A 303 3.70 14.21 -16.93
C HIS A 303 4.19 13.95 -18.37
N GLU A 304 4.97 14.89 -18.91
CA GLU A 304 5.40 14.85 -20.32
C GLU A 304 6.21 13.59 -20.63
N VAL A 305 7.03 13.12 -19.68
CA VAL A 305 7.92 11.96 -19.84
C VAL A 305 7.18 10.69 -20.27
N TYR A 306 5.93 10.51 -19.85
CA TYR A 306 5.10 9.37 -20.27
C TYR A 306 4.64 9.45 -21.74
N ARG A 307 5.00 10.52 -22.46
CA ARG A 307 4.80 10.62 -23.91
C ARG A 307 5.44 9.45 -24.63
N VAL A 308 6.56 8.92 -24.12
CA VAL A 308 7.23 7.73 -24.65
C VAL A 308 6.32 6.49 -24.68
N LEU A 309 5.39 6.36 -23.72
CA LEU A 309 4.38 5.29 -23.69
C LEU A 309 3.21 5.61 -24.61
N ARG A 310 2.73 6.86 -24.60
CA ARG A 310 1.62 7.33 -25.45
C ARG A 310 1.92 7.22 -26.94
N GLU A 311 3.10 7.65 -27.36
CA GLU A 311 3.57 7.55 -28.75
C GLU A 311 3.69 6.09 -29.22
N ARG A 312 3.80 5.13 -28.29
CA ARG A 312 3.77 3.68 -28.55
C ARG A 312 2.38 3.06 -28.35
N GLY A 313 1.34 3.88 -28.30
CA GLY A 313 -0.05 3.43 -28.25
C GLY A 313 -0.49 2.89 -26.90
N LEU A 314 0.18 3.23 -25.80
CA LEU A 314 -0.34 2.96 -24.44
C LEU A 314 -1.09 4.18 -23.90
N TRP A 315 -2.19 3.95 -23.20
CA TRP A 315 -2.89 5.00 -22.44
C TRP A 315 -3.00 4.65 -20.97
N PRO A 316 -3.03 5.65 -20.07
CA PRO A 316 -3.26 5.43 -18.66
C PRO A 316 -4.74 5.19 -18.38
N VAL A 317 -5.02 4.36 -17.38
CA VAL A 317 -6.36 4.07 -16.87
C VAL A 317 -6.86 5.22 -15.99
N LEU A 318 -6.00 5.77 -15.14
CA LEU A 318 -6.32 6.94 -14.30
C LEU A 318 -5.79 8.22 -14.96
N LYS A 319 -6.59 9.28 -14.95
CA LYS A 319 -6.25 10.58 -15.57
C LYS A 319 -5.27 11.42 -14.73
N GLY A 320 -4.94 10.99 -13.52
CA GLY A 320 -4.03 11.70 -12.61
C GLY A 320 -4.70 12.74 -11.73
N GLU A 321 -6.03 12.78 -11.72
CA GLU A 321 -6.84 13.64 -10.87
C GLU A 321 -7.11 12.99 -9.50
N GLN A 322 -6.94 11.67 -9.40
CA GLN A 322 -7.19 10.88 -8.20
C GLN A 322 -5.92 10.72 -7.37
N GLN A 323 -6.02 10.95 -6.06
CA GLN A 323 -4.96 10.67 -5.10
C GLN A 323 -4.77 9.17 -4.94
N THR A 324 -3.53 8.68 -5.04
CA THR A 324 -3.18 7.26 -4.83
C THR A 324 -2.27 7.05 -3.62
N THR A 325 -1.86 8.11 -2.92
CA THR A 325 -1.10 8.02 -1.66
C THR A 325 -1.92 8.48 -0.47
N MET A 326 -1.75 7.87 0.71
CA MET A 326 -2.55 8.14 1.92
C MET A 326 -1.96 9.23 2.83
N ASN A 327 -0.76 9.72 2.53
CA ASN A 327 -0.08 10.74 3.33
C ASN A 327 -0.69 12.14 3.12
N TYR A 328 -1.37 12.66 4.14
CA TYR A 328 -1.79 14.06 4.21
C TYR A 328 -0.61 14.90 4.74
N SER A 329 0.06 15.66 3.88
CA SER A 329 1.02 16.65 4.38
C SER A 329 0.25 17.84 4.96
N ASN A 330 0.48 18.21 6.21
CA ASN A 330 -0.08 19.44 6.85
C ASN A 330 0.44 20.76 6.23
N SER A 331 1.19 20.71 5.13
CA SER A 331 1.63 21.90 4.41
C SER A 331 0.53 22.42 3.48
N ARG A 332 0.32 23.74 3.46
CA ARG A 332 -0.69 24.43 2.64
C ARG A 332 -0.63 24.16 1.13
N SER A 333 0.39 23.45 0.62
CA SER A 333 0.40 22.88 -0.73
C SER A 333 -0.05 21.42 -0.67
N ASN A 334 -1.35 21.19 -0.56
CA ASN A 334 -1.96 19.87 -0.61
C ASN A 334 -1.84 19.33 -2.06
N ARG A 335 -0.62 18.95 -2.47
CA ARG A 335 -0.39 18.36 -3.79
C ARG A 335 -0.87 16.92 -3.72
N PHE A 336 -2.08 16.67 -4.21
CA PHE A 336 -2.57 15.34 -4.56
C PHE A 336 -1.46 14.57 -5.27
N ARG A 337 -1.13 13.34 -4.87
CA ARG A 337 -0.10 12.52 -5.52
C ARG A 337 -0.78 11.32 -6.16
N ALA A 338 -0.73 11.27 -7.50
CA ALA A 338 -1.28 10.21 -8.32
C ALA A 338 -0.14 9.41 -8.93
N TYR A 339 0.51 8.58 -8.11
CA TYR A 339 1.72 7.83 -8.49
C TYR A 339 1.40 6.45 -9.06
N ASP A 340 0.28 5.86 -8.66
CA ASP A 340 -0.11 4.52 -9.06
C ASP A 340 -1.00 4.58 -10.30
N ASN A 341 -0.73 3.74 -11.31
CA ASN A 341 -1.55 3.66 -12.51
C ASN A 341 -1.47 2.29 -13.19
N ALA A 342 -2.29 2.09 -14.22
CA ALA A 342 -2.18 1.02 -15.20
C ALA A 342 -2.18 1.63 -16.60
N TRP A 343 -1.33 1.12 -17.48
CA TRP A 343 -1.21 1.53 -18.87
C TRP A 343 -1.55 0.36 -19.79
N LEU A 344 -2.50 0.57 -20.69
CA LEU A 344 -3.04 -0.49 -21.54
C LEU A 344 -2.64 -0.26 -22.99
N SER A 345 -2.33 -1.32 -23.74
CA SER A 345 -2.06 -1.27 -25.18
C SER A 345 -3.28 -0.89 -26.01
N ALA A 346 -3.03 -0.28 -27.17
CA ALA A 346 -3.96 0.16 -28.23
C ALA A 346 -5.21 -0.72 -28.47
N ASN A 347 -5.05 -2.03 -28.33
CA ASN A 347 -6.06 -3.02 -28.67
C ASN A 347 -6.98 -3.36 -27.48
N LEU A 348 -6.75 -2.78 -26.30
CA LEU A 348 -7.62 -2.87 -25.13
C LEU A 348 -8.54 -1.63 -24.99
N SER A 349 -8.59 -0.75 -25.99
CA SER A 349 -9.31 0.52 -25.91
C SER A 349 -10.79 0.27 -25.74
N LEU A 350 -11.49 1.23 -25.12
CA LEU A 350 -12.96 1.25 -25.07
C LEU A 350 -13.58 1.14 -26.48
N THR A 351 -12.91 1.72 -27.49
CA THR A 351 -13.34 1.74 -28.89
C THR A 351 -12.77 0.57 -29.71
N SER A 352 -12.14 -0.41 -29.07
CA SER A 352 -11.58 -1.56 -29.78
C SER A 352 -12.67 -2.60 -30.09
N GLU A 353 -12.62 -3.16 -31.30
CA GLU A 353 -13.46 -4.29 -31.73
C GLU A 353 -12.84 -5.65 -31.34
N SER A 354 -11.85 -5.64 -30.45
CA SER A 354 -11.19 -6.85 -29.94
C SER A 354 -12.11 -7.65 -29.02
N THR A 355 -11.78 -8.93 -28.83
CA THR A 355 -12.50 -9.80 -27.89
C THR A 355 -12.28 -9.45 -26.41
N ILE A 356 -11.43 -8.46 -26.15
CA ILE A 356 -11.08 -7.97 -24.82
C ILE A 356 -10.87 -6.47 -24.85
N ARG A 357 -11.63 -5.75 -24.03
CA ARG A 357 -11.55 -4.29 -23.98
C ARG A 357 -11.69 -3.77 -22.57
N TRP A 358 -11.08 -2.63 -22.30
CA TRP A 358 -11.37 -1.87 -21.09
C TRP A 358 -12.82 -1.36 -21.14
N THR A 359 -13.53 -1.51 -20.04
CA THR A 359 -14.94 -1.09 -19.89
C THR A 359 -15.10 0.43 -19.77
N GLY A 360 -14.02 1.15 -19.47
CA GLY A 360 -14.07 2.55 -19.02
C GLY A 360 -14.16 2.69 -17.50
N ASP A 361 -14.47 1.61 -16.78
CA ASP A 361 -14.54 1.61 -15.32
C ASP A 361 -13.15 1.44 -14.71
N SER A 362 -12.83 2.37 -13.80
CA SER A 362 -11.61 2.39 -13.02
C SER A 362 -11.75 3.25 -11.77
N GLY A 363 -10.83 3.10 -10.82
CA GLY A 363 -10.82 3.94 -9.63
C GLY A 363 -9.70 3.65 -8.65
N VAL A 364 -9.75 4.38 -7.53
CA VAL A 364 -8.83 4.25 -6.39
C VAL A 364 -9.64 3.90 -5.15
N ILE A 365 -9.16 2.94 -4.36
CA ILE A 365 -9.82 2.51 -3.13
C ILE A 365 -9.21 3.28 -1.96
N LEU A 366 -9.95 4.26 -1.42
CA LEU A 366 -9.45 5.15 -0.34
C LEU A 366 -10.04 4.84 1.04
N LYS A 367 -10.93 3.85 1.13
CA LYS A 367 -11.65 3.48 2.35
C LYS A 367 -11.34 2.04 2.74
N GLY A 368 -11.49 1.70 4.02
CA GLY A 368 -11.25 0.35 4.53
C GLY A 368 -9.78 -0.06 4.56
N LEU A 369 -8.84 0.88 4.45
CA LEU A 369 -7.39 0.60 4.43
C LEU A 369 -6.70 0.69 5.81
N ARG A 370 -7.49 0.97 6.85
CA ARG A 370 -7.03 1.08 8.24
C ARG A 370 -7.56 -0.06 9.08
N HIS A 371 -6.85 -0.40 10.15
CA HIS A 371 -7.31 -1.43 11.08
C HIS A 371 -6.89 -1.12 12.52
N PRO A 372 -7.76 -1.28 13.53
CA PRO A 372 -7.43 -1.02 14.93
C PRO A 372 -6.19 -1.76 15.44
N LEU A 373 -5.96 -2.99 14.96
CA LEU A 373 -4.77 -3.76 15.32
C LEU A 373 -3.47 -3.29 14.65
N ILE A 374 -3.54 -2.48 13.59
CA ILE A 374 -2.34 -1.96 12.93
C ILE A 374 -1.84 -0.76 13.73
N PRO A 375 -0.56 -0.72 14.15
CA PRO A 375 0.00 0.45 14.80
C PRO A 375 0.07 1.64 13.83
N GLU A 376 -0.22 2.84 14.32
CA GLU A 376 0.01 4.06 13.55
C GLU A 376 1.51 4.27 13.28
N GLU A 377 1.85 4.97 12.20
CA GLU A 377 3.25 5.18 11.79
C GLU A 377 4.09 5.91 12.85
N THR A 378 3.46 6.74 13.69
CA THR A 378 4.14 7.44 14.79
C THR A 378 4.42 6.54 16.00
N GLY A 379 3.90 5.30 16.00
CA GLY A 379 4.07 4.32 17.07
C GLY A 379 3.24 4.58 18.32
N SER A 380 2.47 5.67 18.36
CA SER A 380 1.75 6.13 19.56
C SER A 380 0.24 5.80 19.54
N GLY A 381 -0.25 5.11 18.51
CA GLY A 381 -1.67 4.90 18.28
C GLY A 381 -2.02 3.56 17.61
N ALA A 382 -3.31 3.27 17.62
CA ALA A 382 -3.97 2.16 16.93
C ALA A 382 -4.73 2.70 15.70
N ASN A 383 -5.22 1.84 14.81
CA ASN A 383 -5.91 2.24 13.56
C ASN A 383 -4.97 2.77 12.44
N GLY A 384 -3.78 2.21 12.37
CA GLY A 384 -2.81 2.51 11.31
C GLY A 384 -3.23 1.98 9.93
N LEU A 385 -2.54 2.47 8.90
CA LEU A 385 -2.72 2.08 7.51
C LEU A 385 -1.95 0.81 7.18
N VAL A 386 -2.49 -0.02 6.28
CA VAL A 386 -1.72 -1.13 5.70
C VAL A 386 -0.52 -0.64 4.88
N SER A 387 -0.74 0.43 4.12
CA SER A 387 0.21 1.05 3.21
C SER A 387 -0.07 2.55 3.11
N ASP A 388 0.97 3.32 2.80
CA ASP A 388 0.88 4.74 2.42
C ASP A 388 0.45 4.92 0.95
N HIS A 389 0.22 3.82 0.22
CA HIS A 389 -0.41 3.78 -1.09
C HIS A 389 -1.80 3.13 -1.03
N ALA A 390 -2.70 3.65 -1.86
CA ALA A 390 -4.04 3.12 -2.07
C ALA A 390 -4.06 2.20 -3.30
N PRO A 391 -4.81 1.08 -3.26
CA PRO A 391 -4.96 0.23 -4.43
C PRO A 391 -5.77 0.93 -5.53
N ILE A 392 -5.36 0.71 -6.77
CA ILE A 392 -6.11 1.11 -7.97
C ILE A 392 -6.79 -0.12 -8.58
N TRP A 393 -7.85 0.10 -9.35
CA TRP A 393 -8.53 -0.97 -10.09
C TRP A 393 -9.07 -0.49 -11.44
N PHE A 394 -9.30 -1.44 -12.33
CA PHE A 394 -10.02 -1.26 -13.60
C PHE A 394 -10.63 -2.56 -14.08
N ASP A 395 -11.70 -2.45 -14.89
CA ASP A 395 -12.43 -3.60 -15.38
C ASP A 395 -12.20 -3.81 -16.87
N ILE A 396 -11.79 -5.03 -17.24
CA ILE A 396 -11.76 -5.47 -18.64
C ILE A 396 -12.96 -6.38 -18.91
N HIS A 397 -13.61 -6.17 -20.04
CA HIS A 397 -14.69 -7.00 -20.56
C HIS A 397 -14.12 -8.04 -21.52
N LEU A 398 -14.68 -9.24 -21.49
CA LEU A 398 -14.37 -10.35 -22.40
C LEU A 398 -15.64 -10.67 -23.21
N THR A 399 -15.59 -10.56 -24.54
CA THR A 399 -16.71 -10.91 -25.43
C THR A 399 -16.68 -12.38 -25.87
#